data_AF-A0A3B9YQ34-F1
#
_entry.id   AF-A0A3B9YQ34-F1
#
_cell.length_a   1.000
_cell.length_b   1.000
_cell.length_c   1.000
_cell.angle_alpha   90.00
_cell.angle_beta   90.00
_cell.angle_gamma   90.00
#
_symmetry.space_group_name_H-M   'P 1'
#
loop_
_entity.id
_entity.type
_entity.pdbx_description
1 polymer ?
#
loop_
_entity_poly.entity_id
_entity_poly.type
_entity_poly.pdbx_seq_one_letter_code
_entity_poly.pdbx_strand_id
1 'polypeptide(L)' 'MPKQVDHELQRQSISQAALSVIAAQGLEAARLRDVAEAAGVTTGAVTH' A
#
# COMPACT_ATOMS: atom_id res chain seq x y z
N MET A 1 -23.48 6.41 -3.03
CA MET A 1 -22.91 5.81 -4.25
C MET A 1 -21.68 5.01 -3.83
N PRO A 2 -21.65 3.67 -3.95
CA PRO A 2 -20.42 2.94 -3.69
C PRO A 2 -19.37 3.39 -4.71
N LYS A 3 -18.17 3.72 -4.24
CA LYS A 3 -17.04 4.02 -5.11
C LYS A 3 -16.73 2.75 -5.91
N GLN A 4 -16.83 2.82 -7.23
CA GLN A 4 -16.30 1.74 -8.07
C GLN A 4 -14.78 1.79 -7.96
N VAL A 5 -14.23 0.81 -7.24
CA VAL A 5 -12.81 0.64 -7.04
C VAL A 5 -12.37 -0.56 -7.87
N ASP A 6 -11.37 -0.36 -8.71
CA ASP A 6 -10.64 -1.47 -9.31
C ASP A 6 -9.71 -2.04 -8.24
N HIS A 7 -10.16 -3.12 -7.61
CA HIS A 7 -9.42 -3.79 -6.55
C HIS A 7 -8.13 -4.44 -7.05
N GLU A 8 -8.03 -4.80 -8.34
CA GLU A 8 -6.79 -5.36 -8.90
C GLU A 8 -5.75 -4.25 -9.05
N LEU A 9 -6.12 -3.13 -9.68
CA LEU A 9 -5.22 -2.00 -9.84
C LEU A 9 -4.77 -1.45 -8.47
N GLN A 10 -5.69 -1.37 -7.51
CA GLN A 10 -5.35 -0.93 -6.16
C GLN A 10 -4.37 -1.89 -5.47
N ARG A 11 -4.60 -3.20 -5.57
CA ARG A 11 -3.70 -4.20 -5.00
C ARG A 11 -2.31 -4.12 -5.62
N GLN A 12 -2.20 -3.97 -6.94
CA GLN A 12 -0.91 -3.81 -7.61
C GLN A 12 -0.18 -2.55 -7.14
N SER A 13 -0.88 -1.42 -7.02
CA SER A 13 -0.32 -0.18 -6.47
C SER A 13 0.24 -0.38 -5.06
N ILE A 14 -0.53 -1.01 -4.17
CA ILE A 14 -0.12 -1.28 -2.79
C ILE A 14 1.09 -2.23 -2.76
N SER A 15 1.12 -3.29 -3.59
CA SER A 15 2.25 -4.20 -3.66
C SER A 15 3.53 -3.50 -4.14
N GLN A 16 3.43 -2.63 -5.15
CA GLN A 16 4.58 -1.88 -5.65
C GLN A 16 5.11 -0.88 -4.60
N ALA A 17 4.22 -0.22 -3.87
CA ALA A 17 4.58 0.65 -2.75
C ALA A 17 5.27 -0.14 -1.64
N ALA A 18 4.74 -1.32 -1.27
CA ALA A 18 5.33 -2.19 -0.25
C ALA A 18 6.75 -2.62 -0.63
N LEU A 19 6.96 -3.05 -1.88
CA LEU A 19 8.30 -3.38 -2.39
C LEU A 19 9.26 -2.19 -2.27
N SER A 20 8.79 -0.99 -2.62
CA SER A 20 9.60 0.23 -2.57
C SER A 20 9.99 0.60 -1.14
N VAL A 21 9.06 0.53 -0.19
CA VAL A 21 9.33 0.77 1.24
C VAL A 21 10.33 -0.26 1.77
N ILE A 22 10.09 -1.55 1.54
CA ILE A 22 10.97 -2.62 2.00
C ILE A 22 12.37 -2.46 1.42
N ALA A 23 12.50 -2.10 0.13
CA ALA A 23 13.79 -1.85 -0.49
C ALA A 23 14.53 -0.64 0.11
N ALA A 24 13.81 0.39 0.53
CA ALA A 24 14.40 1.62 1.07
C ALA A 24 14.85 1.50 2.53
N GLN A 25 14.07 0.83 3.39
CA GLN A 25 14.34 0.78 4.83
C GLN A 25 14.55 -0.62 5.41
N GLY A 26 14.42 -1.66 4.60
CA GLY A 26 14.50 -3.06 5.04
C GLY A 26 13.16 -3.58 5.56
N LEU A 27 12.99 -4.91 5.53
CA LEU A 27 11.73 -5.57 5.87
C LEU A 27 11.31 -5.33 7.33
N GLU A 28 12.25 -5.34 8.26
CA GLU A 28 12.00 -5.18 9.70
C GLU A 28 11.54 -3.78 10.07
N ALA A 29 12.02 -2.76 9.33
CA ALA A 29 11.63 -1.38 9.55
C ALA A 29 10.37 -0.99 8.77
N ALA A 30 9.94 -1.77 7.76
CA ALA A 30 8.76 -1.52 6.96
C ALA A 30 7.47 -1.50 7.80
N ARG A 31 6.69 -0.42 7.72
CA ARG A 31 5.39 -0.31 8.42
C ARG A 31 4.25 -0.11 7.41
N LEU A 32 3.06 -0.61 7.76
CA LEU A 32 1.85 -0.46 6.93
C LEU A 32 1.50 1.01 6.64
N ARG A 33 1.78 1.93 7.57
CA ARG A 33 1.58 3.36 7.38
C ARG A 33 2.48 3.93 6.28
N ASP A 34 3.72 3.45 6.19
CA ASP A 34 4.71 3.93 5.22
C ASP A 34 4.31 3.42 3.82
N VAL A 35 3.78 2.20 3.73
CA VAL A 35 3.20 1.64 2.50
C VAL A 35 1.96 2.40 2.05
N ALA A 36 1.05 2.71 2.99
CA ALA A 36 -0.16 3.46 2.70
C ALA A 36 0.16 4.88 2.18
N GLU A 37 1.12 5.56 2.81
CA GLU A 37 1.62 6.86 2.37
C GLU A 37 2.24 6.78 0.96
N ALA A 38 3.10 5.79 0.72
CA ALA A 38 3.72 5.57 -0.59
C ALA A 38 2.71 5.21 -1.70
N ALA A 39 1.63 4.49 -1.37
CA ALA A 39 0.56 4.14 -2.30
C ALA A 39 -0.53 5.23 -2.42
N GLY A 40 -0.49 6.29 -1.62
CA GLY A 40 -1.53 7.34 -1.59
C GLY A 40 -2.89 6.84 -1.12
N VAL A 41 -2.92 5.87 -0.20
CA VAL A 41 -4.15 5.25 0.33
C VAL A 41 -4.18 5.33 1.86
N THR A 42 -5.30 4.92 2.47
CA THR A 42 -5.38 4.76 3.92
C THR A 42 -4.73 3.43 4.33
N THR A 43 -4.26 3.34 5.57
CA THR A 43 -3.77 2.08 6.13
C THR A 43 -4.83 0.97 6.11
N GLY A 44 -6.10 1.32 6.32
CA GLY A 44 -7.22 0.38 6.23
C GLY A 44 -7.35 -0.26 4.84
N ALA A 45 -7.04 0.48 3.77
CA ALA A 45 -7.04 -0.05 2.41
C ALA A 45 -5.85 -0.98 2.10
N VAL A 46 -4.81 -0.97 2.94
CA VAL A 46 -3.69 -1.91 2.86
C VAL A 46 -4.02 -3.22 3.60
N THR A 47 -4.87 -3.16 4.63
CA THR A 47 -5.20 -4.31 5.50
C THR A 47 -6.46 -5.08 5.12
N HIS A 48 -7.33 -4.51 4.29
CA HIS A 48 -8.63 -5.07 3.89
C HIS A 48 -8.76 -5.12 2.37
#